data_AF-A0A7V9BD40-F1
#
_entry.id   AF-A0A7V9BD40-F1
#
_cell.length_a   1.000
_cell.length_b   1.000
_cell.length_c   1.000
_cell.angle_alpha   90.00
_cell.angle_beta   90.00
_cell.angle_gamma   90.00
#
_symmetry.space_group_name_H-M   'P 1'
#
loop_
_entity.id
_entity.type
_entity.pdbx_description
1 polymer ?
#
loop_
_entity_poly.entity_id
_entity_poly.type
_entity_poly.pdbx_seq_one_letter_code
_entity_poly.pdbx_strand_id
1 'polypeptide(L)'
;MLADRATRHLTAQHERLAGVLAAAKGDHDEAIDHFALGLASARNLGVVPLYEAQILVDYARSLVAQGRTEEARPLLAEARVFYEGAGAVRVLERIAQLEASVAGAELHAS
;
A
#
# COMPACT_ATOMS: atom_id res chain seq x y z
N MET A 1 15.25 23.71 1.56
CA MET A 1 13.93 23.17 1.19
C MET A 1 14.01 21.88 0.36
N LEU A 2 14.95 21.72 -0.58
CA LEU A 2 15.16 20.44 -1.30
C LEU A 2 15.61 19.27 -0.40
N ALA A 3 16.41 19.53 0.64
CA ALA A 3 16.91 18.51 1.55
C ALA A 3 15.78 17.82 2.35
N ASP A 4 14.80 18.58 2.87
CA ASP A 4 13.65 18.05 3.60
C ASP A 4 12.76 17.14 2.72
N ARG A 5 12.59 17.50 1.44
CA ARG A 5 11.87 16.68 0.47
C ARG A 5 12.60 15.37 0.13
N ALA A 6 13.92 15.43 -0.06
CA ALA A 6 14.73 14.24 -0.29
C ALA A 6 14.70 13.29 0.92
N THR A 7 14.77 13.84 2.14
CA THR A 7 14.67 13.06 3.38
C THR A 7 13.31 12.36 3.47
N ARG A 8 12.19 13.06 3.25
CA ARG A 8 10.86 12.42 3.32
C ARG A 8 10.64 11.35 2.26
N HIS A 9 11.21 11.51 1.07
CA HIS A 9 11.16 10.47 0.05
C HIS A 9 11.91 9.22 0.51
N LEU A 10 13.13 9.39 1.03
CA LEU A 10 13.91 8.29 1.57
C LEU A 10 13.21 7.63 2.76
N THR A 11 12.58 8.41 3.65
CA THR A 11 11.75 7.89 4.74
C THR A 11 10.59 7.05 4.20
N ALA A 12 9.80 7.57 3.27
CA ALA A 12 8.67 6.82 2.69
C ALA A 12 9.11 5.48 2.09
N GLN A 13 10.25 5.46 1.38
CA GLN A 13 10.79 4.23 0.79
C GLN A 13 11.38 3.29 1.84
N HIS A 14 12.08 3.82 2.85
CA HIS A 14 12.59 3.04 3.97
C HIS A 14 11.46 2.32 4.69
N GLU A 15 10.43 3.06 5.08
CA GLU A 15 9.26 2.53 5.76
C GLU A 15 8.50 1.53 4.90
N ARG A 16 8.34 1.77 3.58
CA ARG A 16 7.73 0.78 2.67
C ARG A 16 8.49 -0.55 2.68
N LEU A 17 9.82 -0.50 2.57
CA LEU A 17 10.66 -1.70 2.53
C LEU A 17 10.66 -2.43 3.87
N ALA A 18 10.71 -1.69 4.98
CA ALA A 18 10.60 -2.24 6.33
C ALA A 18 9.25 -2.94 6.54
N GLY A 19 8.14 -2.31 6.10
CA GLY A 19 6.80 -2.90 6.17
C GLY A 19 6.66 -4.18 5.35
N VAL A 20 7.23 -4.21 4.14
CA VAL A 20 7.27 -5.44 3.32
C VAL A 20 8.10 -6.54 3.99
N LEU A 21 9.23 -6.19 4.60
CA LEU A 21 10.09 -7.15 5.28
C LEU A 21 9.42 -7.72 6.54
N ALA A 22 8.81 -6.88 7.37
CA ALA A 22 8.05 -7.30 8.55
C ALA A 22 6.88 -8.22 8.16
N ALA A 23 6.11 -7.84 7.13
CA ALA A 23 5.03 -8.67 6.61
C ALA A 23 5.52 -10.04 6.13
N ALA A 24 6.68 -10.10 5.46
CA ALA A 24 7.28 -11.36 5.00
C ALA A 24 7.76 -12.27 6.14
N LYS A 25 8.07 -11.70 7.31
CA LYS A 25 8.43 -12.44 8.53
C LYS A 25 7.20 -12.90 9.34
N GLY A 26 6.02 -12.38 9.02
CA GLY A 26 4.81 -12.58 9.81
C GLY A 26 4.63 -11.56 10.95
N ASP A 27 5.49 -10.54 11.02
CA ASP A 27 5.44 -9.47 12.02
C ASP A 27 4.39 -8.43 11.60
N HIS A 28 3.12 -8.80 11.71
CA HIS A 28 2.01 -8.07 11.10
C HIS A 28 1.78 -6.66 11.68
N ASP A 29 1.91 -6.50 12.99
CA ASP A 29 1.74 -5.20 13.66
C ASP A 29 2.87 -4.24 13.27
N GLU A 30 4.12 -4.74 13.26
CA GLU A 30 5.29 -3.97 12.82
C GLU A 30 5.16 -3.56 11.34
N ALA A 31 4.62 -4.44 10.49
CA ALA A 31 4.35 -4.11 9.10
C ALA A 31 3.36 -2.93 8.96
N ILE A 32 2.29 -2.93 9.75
CA ILE A 32 1.27 -1.88 9.75
C ILE A 32 1.87 -0.54 10.18
N ASP A 33 2.66 -0.53 11.25
CA ASP A 33 3.31 0.68 11.75
C ASP A 33 4.22 1.29 10.68
N HIS A 34 5.04 0.47 10.03
CA HIS A 34 5.88 0.90 8.93
C HIS A 34 5.06 1.43 7.73
N PHE A 35 4.01 0.72 7.29
CA PHE A 35 3.20 1.21 6.18
C PHE A 35 2.48 2.52 6.52
N ALA A 36 2.00 2.70 7.74
CA ALA A 36 1.37 3.93 8.19
C ALA A 36 2.34 5.12 8.19
N LEU A 37 3.56 4.93 8.71
CA LEU A 37 4.61 5.95 8.69
C LEU A 37 5.07 6.29 7.26
N GLY A 38 5.16 5.28 6.39
CA GLY A 38 5.46 5.46 4.97
C GLY A 38 4.39 6.30 4.26
N LEU A 39 3.11 5.99 4.46
CA LEU A 39 1.99 6.75 3.88
C LEU A 39 1.96 8.19 4.38
N ALA A 40 2.14 8.41 5.67
CA ALA A 40 2.20 9.76 6.23
C ALA A 40 3.33 10.58 5.59
N SER A 41 4.51 9.96 5.43
CA SER A 41 5.67 10.60 4.79
C SER A 41 5.41 10.90 3.31
N ALA A 42 4.79 9.97 2.58
CA ALA A 42 4.46 10.11 1.17
C ALA A 42 3.40 11.22 0.92
N ARG A 43 2.34 11.25 1.73
CA ARG A 43 1.29 12.28 1.65
C ARG A 43 1.82 13.67 1.96
N ASN A 44 2.71 13.78 2.94
CA ASN A 44 3.37 15.04 3.31
C ASN A 44 4.38 15.54 2.25
N LEU A 45 4.72 14.74 1.24
CA LEU A 45 5.50 15.20 0.09
C LEU A 45 4.62 15.97 -0.91
N GLY A 46 3.33 15.64 -1.06
CA GLY A 46 2.36 16.37 -1.88
C GLY A 46 2.62 16.44 -3.40
N VAL A 47 3.75 15.92 -3.90
CA VAL A 47 4.16 16.09 -5.32
C VAL A 47 4.58 14.81 -6.02
N VAL A 48 4.63 13.65 -5.35
CA VAL A 48 4.98 12.37 -6.00
C VAL A 48 3.98 11.27 -5.63
N PRO A 49 2.79 11.25 -6.26
CA PRO A 49 1.72 10.31 -5.91
C PRO A 49 2.11 8.84 -6.15
N LEU A 50 3.14 8.58 -6.96
CA LEU A 50 3.66 7.24 -7.20
C LEU A 50 4.11 6.52 -5.93
N TYR A 51 4.77 7.20 -4.99
CA TYR A 51 5.29 6.55 -3.77
C TYR A 51 4.15 6.15 -2.84
N GLU A 52 3.17 7.02 -2.69
CA GLU A 52 1.95 6.72 -1.96
C GLU A 52 1.24 5.51 -2.57
N ALA A 53 1.01 5.51 -3.89
CA ALA A 53 0.35 4.40 -4.58
C ALA A 53 1.10 3.06 -4.42
N GLN A 54 2.43 3.05 -4.44
CA GLN A 54 3.22 1.85 -4.18
C GLN A 54 3.00 1.31 -2.75
N ILE A 55 3.01 2.21 -1.76
CA ILE A 55 2.81 1.84 -0.35
C ILE A 55 1.39 1.31 -0.14
N LEU A 56 0.38 1.94 -0.74
CA LEU A 56 -1.01 1.49 -0.67
C LEU A 56 -1.18 0.05 -1.19
N VAL A 57 -0.57 -0.30 -2.33
CA VAL A 57 -0.65 -1.66 -2.89
C VAL A 57 0.09 -2.68 -2.01
N ASP A 58 1.29 -2.36 -1.54
CA ASP A 58 2.07 -3.27 -0.69
C ASP A 58 1.37 -3.49 0.67
N TYR A 59 0.78 -2.44 1.25
CA TYR A 59 0.04 -2.52 2.50
C TYR A 59 -1.26 -3.31 2.32
N ALA A 60 -2.05 -3.01 1.30
CA ALA A 60 -3.27 -3.75 0.99
C ALA A 60 -2.99 -5.24 0.79
N ARG A 61 -1.90 -5.59 0.08
CA ARG A 61 -1.47 -6.98 -0.08
C ARG A 61 -1.20 -7.66 1.27
N SER A 62 -0.51 -6.96 2.19
CA SER A 62 -0.26 -7.47 3.54
C SER A 62 -1.56 -7.72 4.31
N LEU A 63 -2.51 -6.80 4.23
CA LEU A 63 -3.82 -6.93 4.88
C LEU A 63 -4.66 -8.08 4.30
N VAL A 64 -4.68 -8.24 2.97
CA VAL A 64 -5.36 -9.37 2.31
C VAL A 64 -4.78 -10.70 2.77
N ALA A 65 -3.44 -10.81 2.89
CA ALA A 65 -2.78 -12.03 3.37
C ALA A 65 -3.16 -12.39 4.82
N GLN A 66 -3.56 -11.40 5.61
CA GLN A 66 -4.03 -11.55 7.00
C GLN A 66 -5.55 -11.73 7.11
N GLY A 67 -6.29 -11.75 5.99
CA GLY A 67 -7.76 -11.77 6.00
C GLY A 67 -8.41 -10.45 6.43
N ARG A 68 -7.64 -9.35 6.56
CA ARG A 68 -8.12 -8.01 6.91
C ARG A 68 -8.63 -7.27 5.68
N THR A 69 -9.58 -7.89 4.98
CA THR A 69 -10.05 -7.46 3.66
C THR A 69 -10.79 -6.13 3.68
N GLU A 70 -11.50 -5.83 4.77
CA GLU A 70 -12.20 -4.55 4.96
C GLU A 70 -11.25 -3.36 5.01
N GLU A 71 -10.08 -3.51 5.64
CA GLU A 71 -9.06 -2.47 5.71
C GLU A 71 -8.25 -2.37 4.41
N ALA A 72 -8.12 -3.49 3.67
CA ALA A 72 -7.43 -3.49 2.38
C ALA A 72 -8.20 -2.74 1.28
N ARG A 73 -9.54 -2.84 1.29
CA ARG A 73 -10.41 -2.28 0.25
C ARG A 73 -10.18 -0.79 -0.04
N PRO A 74 -10.22 0.13 0.95
CA PRO A 74 -10.01 1.56 0.68
C PRO A 74 -8.62 1.85 0.11
N LEU A 75 -7.59 1.09 0.52
CA LEU A 75 -6.22 1.26 0.02
C LEU A 75 -6.09 0.85 -1.45
N LEU A 76 -6.74 -0.26 -1.84
CA LEU A 76 -6.77 -0.71 -3.23
C LEU A 76 -7.51 0.27 -4.13
N ALA A 77 -8.65 0.80 -3.66
CA ALA A 77 -9.43 1.80 -4.38
C ALA A 77 -8.61 3.09 -4.62
N GLU A 78 -7.90 3.56 -3.60
CA GLU A 78 -7.06 4.76 -3.71
C GLU A 78 -5.85 4.53 -4.65
N ALA A 79 -5.17 3.39 -4.53
CA ALA A 79 -4.07 3.03 -5.43
C ALA A 79 -4.52 2.89 -6.90
N ARG A 80 -5.70 2.31 -7.11
CA ARG A 80 -6.30 2.11 -8.44
C ARG A 80 -6.48 3.43 -9.17
N VAL A 81 -7.05 4.45 -8.52
CA VAL A 81 -7.26 5.78 -9.13
C VAL A 81 -5.96 6.33 -9.70
N PHE A 82 -4.86 6.22 -8.96
CA PHE A 82 -3.55 6.67 -9.45
C PHE A 82 -3.08 5.85 -10.65
N TYR A 83 -3.11 4.51 -10.55
CA TYR A 83 -2.55 3.64 -11.59
C TYR A 83 -3.40 3.58 -12.87
N GLU A 84 -4.70 3.86 -12.78
CA GLU A 84 -5.58 4.08 -13.94
C GLU A 84 -5.17 5.36 -14.69
N GLY A 85 -4.99 6.47 -13.96
CA GLY A 85 -4.49 7.71 -14.55
C GLY A 85 -3.09 7.57 -15.16
N ALA A 86 -2.24 6.72 -14.59
CA ALA A 86 -0.89 6.46 -15.09
C ALA A 86 -0.82 5.39 -16.20
N GLY A 87 -1.92 4.70 -16.52
CA GLY A 87 -1.93 3.62 -17.52
C GLY A 87 -1.09 2.39 -17.14
N ALA A 88 -0.90 2.12 -15.85
CA ALA A 88 0.00 1.08 -15.36
C ALA A 88 -0.63 -0.32 -15.39
N VAL A 89 -0.86 -0.85 -16.59
CA VAL A 89 -1.61 -2.09 -16.86
C VAL A 89 -1.23 -3.25 -15.93
N ARG A 90 0.07 -3.54 -15.78
CA ARG A 90 0.56 -4.65 -14.95
C ARG A 90 0.23 -4.49 -13.46
N VAL A 91 0.23 -3.25 -12.97
CA VAL A 91 -0.10 -2.99 -11.56
C VAL A 91 -1.61 -3.07 -11.36
N LEU A 92 -2.41 -2.61 -12.34
CA LEU A 92 -3.86 -2.73 -12.32
C LEU A 92 -4.33 -4.19 -12.33
N GLU A 93 -3.68 -5.06 -13.10
CA GLU A 93 -3.93 -6.51 -13.06
C GLU A 93 -3.70 -7.07 -11.65
N ARG A 94 -2.63 -6.63 -10.98
CA ARG A 94 -2.32 -7.06 -9.61
C ARG A 94 -3.33 -6.54 -8.59
N ILE A 95 -3.77 -5.28 -8.72
CA ILE A 95 -4.81 -4.70 -7.88
C ILE A 95 -6.12 -5.48 -8.05
N ALA A 96 -6.51 -5.81 -9.30
CA ALA A 96 -7.71 -6.59 -9.58
C ALA A 96 -7.68 -7.99 -8.93
N GLN A 97 -6.51 -8.64 -8.91
CA GLN A 97 -6.34 -9.93 -8.21
C GLN A 97 -6.53 -9.82 -6.69
N LEU A 98 -6.04 -8.73 -6.08
CA LEU A 98 -6.23 -8.46 -4.66
C LEU A 98 -7.70 -8.16 -4.34
N GLU A 99 -8.37 -7.36 -5.17
CA GLU A 99 -9.81 -7.06 -5.04
C GLU A 99 -10.67 -8.32 -5.18
N ALA A 100 -10.34 -9.21 -6.12
CA ALA A 100 -11.03 -10.49 -6.26
C ALA A 100 -10.85 -11.38 -5.01
N SER A 101 -9.68 -11.32 -4.36
CA SER A 101 -9.43 -12.04 -3.11
C SER A 101 -10.25 -11.46 -1.94
N VAL A 102 -10.38 -10.13 -1.88
CA VAL A 102 -11.25 -9.42 -0.92
C VAL A 102 -12.71 -9.85 -1.10
N ALA A 103 -13.24 -9.79 -2.33
CA ALA A 103 -14.63 -10.15 -2.62
C ALA A 103 -14.91 -11.65 -2.37
N GLY A 104 -13.94 -12.51 -2.69
CA GLY A 104 -14.03 -13.94 -2.43
C GLY A 104 -14.14 -14.29 -0.94
N ALA A 105 -13.44 -13.55 -0.06
CA ALA A 105 -13.52 -13.76 1.39
C ALA A 105 -14.90 -13.42 1.96
N GLU A 106 -15.57 -12.38 1.43
CA GLU A 106 -16.90 -11.97 1.88
C GLU A 106 -17.98 -13.02 1.61
N LEU A 107 -17.90 -13.69 0.46
CA LEU A 107 -18.86 -14.72 0.06
C LEU A 107 -18.81 -15.97 0.97
N HIS A 108 -17.71 -16.18 1.69
CA HIS A 108 -17.56 -17.30 2.63
C HIS A 108 -17.87 -16.91 4.08
N ALA A 109 -18.04 -15.62 4.36
CA ALA A 109 -18.33 -15.09 5.69
C ALA A 109 -19.84 -14.81 5.93
N SER A 110 -20.68 -14.95 4.89
CA SER A 110 -22.16 -14.87 4.96
C SER A 110 -22.79 -16.24 5.12
#